data_AF-A0A382UZ56-F1
#
_entry.id   AF-A0A382UZ56-F1
#
_cell.length_a   1.000
_cell.length_b   1.000
_cell.length_c   1.000
_cell.angle_alpha   90.00
_cell.angle_beta   90.00
_cell.angle_gamma   90.00
#
_symmetry.space_group_name_H-M   'P 1'
#
loop_
_entity.id
_entity.type
_entity.pdbx_description
1 polymer ?
#
loop_
_entity_poly.entity_id
_entity_poly.type
_entity_poly.pdbx_seq_one_letter_code
_entity_poly.pdbx_strand_id
1 'polypeptide(L)'
;LLLAALVACPFAQFPVLGFDQWFYLVVGASVVLPVALALLTLGPRYLPAPEVAMLTLLETIIGPIWVWIVIGEEPGIRTLLGGSVVVAALFFHALWRFRQTRQTV
;
A
#
# COMPACT_ATOMS: atom_id res chain seq x y z
N LEU A 1 -11.90 -11.55 2.19
CA LEU A 1 -11.30 -12.04 0.92
C LEU A 1 -12.13 -13.13 0.26
N LEU A 2 -12.50 -14.22 0.93
CA LEU A 2 -13.34 -15.28 0.33
C LEU A 2 -14.71 -14.80 -0.17
N LEU A 3 -15.42 -14.00 0.63
CA LEU A 3 -16.70 -13.40 0.20
C LEU A 3 -16.51 -12.44 -0.99
N ALA A 4 -15.46 -11.62 -0.98
CA ALA A 4 -15.15 -10.74 -2.11
C ALA A 4 -14.81 -11.54 -3.38
N ALA A 5 -14.07 -12.65 -3.25
CA ALA A 5 -13.77 -13.55 -4.35
C ALA A 5 -15.03 -14.23 -4.90
N LEU A 6 -15.96 -14.67 -4.03
CA LEU A 6 -17.23 -15.27 -4.45
C LEU A 6 -18.09 -14.28 -5.24
N VAL A 7 -18.15 -13.02 -4.79
CA VAL A 7 -18.88 -11.93 -5.46
C VAL A 7 -18.21 -11.52 -6.78
N ALA A 8 -16.87 -11.54 -6.86
CA ALA A 8 -16.13 -11.19 -8.07
C ALA A 8 -16.09 -12.32 -9.12
N CYS A 9 -16.20 -13.59 -8.70
CA CYS A 9 -16.15 -14.78 -9.56
C CYS A 9 -17.04 -14.71 -10.82
N PRO A 10 -18.33 -14.30 -10.74
CA PRO A 10 -19.17 -14.20 -11.94
C PRO A 10 -18.73 -13.12 -12.94
N PHE A 11 -17.90 -12.16 -12.52
CA PHE A 11 -17.37 -11.09 -13.37
C PHE A 11 -15.93 -11.36 -13.82
N ALA A 12 -15.29 -12.42 -13.30
CA ALA A 12 -13.91 -12.73 -13.60
C ALA A 12 -13.79 -13.38 -14.97
N GLN A 13 -12.92 -12.84 -15.82
CA GLN A 13 -12.46 -13.51 -17.02
C GLN A 13 -11.25 -14.37 -16.64
N PHE A 14 -11.24 -15.64 -17.03
CA PHE A 14 -10.15 -16.58 -16.75
C PHE A 14 -9.31 -16.80 -18.03
N PRO A 15 -8.33 -15.92 -18.32
CA PRO A 15 -7.42 -16.15 -19.44
C PRO A 15 -6.51 -17.35 -19.17
N VAL A 16 -6.04 -17.98 -20.24
CA VAL A 16 -5.01 -19.03 -20.12
C VAL A 16 -3.70 -18.37 -19.72
N LEU A 17 -3.17 -18.77 -18.57
CA LEU A 17 -1.95 -18.19 -18.00
C LEU A 17 -0.73 -19.00 -18.44
N GLY A 18 0.34 -18.31 -18.84
CA GLY A 18 1.65 -18.90 -19.07
C GLY A 18 2.31 -19.36 -17.76
N PHE A 19 3.38 -20.14 -17.88
CA PHE A 19 4.14 -20.65 -16.72
C PHE A 19 4.65 -19.51 -15.83
N ASP A 20 5.18 -18.45 -16.43
CA ASP A 20 5.75 -17.30 -15.73
C ASP A 20 4.68 -16.58 -14.89
N GLN A 21 3.48 -16.42 -15.44
CA GLN A 21 2.34 -15.79 -14.75
C GLN A 21 1.87 -16.64 -13.57
N TRP A 22 1.78 -17.96 -13.76
CA TRP A 22 1.49 -18.89 -12.68
C TRP A 22 2.54 -18.81 -11.57
N PHE A 23 3.82 -18.73 -11.93
CA PHE A 23 4.90 -18.59 -10.98
C PHE A 23 4.75 -17.31 -10.13
N TYR A 24 4.53 -16.15 -10.76
CA TYR A 24 4.32 -14.90 -10.03
C TYR A 24 3.08 -14.94 -9.13
N LEU A 25 1.97 -15.55 -9.58
CA LEU A 25 0.77 -15.69 -8.77
C LEU A 25 1.01 -16.57 -7.54
N VAL A 26 1.66 -17.73 -7.71
CA VAL A 26 1.94 -18.64 -6.60
C VAL A 26 2.88 -17.98 -5.60
N VAL A 27 3.98 -17.37 -6.04
CA VAL A 27 4.92 -16.68 -5.14
C VAL A 27 4.25 -15.50 -4.45
N GLY A 28 3.49 -14.70 -5.19
CA GLY A 28 2.76 -13.55 -4.66
C GLY A 28 1.74 -13.95 -3.59
N ALA A 29 0.94 -14.99 -3.85
CA ALA A 29 -0.12 -15.43 -2.94
C ALA A 29 0.40 -16.24 -1.74
N SER A 30 1.44 -17.06 -1.92
CA SER A 30 1.91 -17.99 -0.87
C SER A 30 3.03 -17.41 -0.01
N VAL A 31 3.84 -16.49 -0.54
CA VAL A 31 4.99 -15.93 0.18
C VAL A 31 4.78 -14.45 0.47
N VAL A 32 4.59 -13.64 -0.58
CA VAL A 32 4.56 -12.17 -0.43
C VAL A 32 3.38 -11.73 0.42
N LEU A 33 2.17 -12.21 0.10
CA LEU A 33 0.95 -11.79 0.79
C LEU A 33 0.94 -12.19 2.28
N PRO A 34 1.24 -13.44 2.68
CA PRO A 34 1.27 -13.81 4.10
C PRO A 34 2.35 -13.07 4.88
N VAL A 35 3.53 -12.87 4.29
CA VAL A 35 4.61 -12.12 4.94
C VAL A 35 4.21 -10.65 5.10
N ALA A 36 3.66 -10.02 4.08
CA ALA A 36 3.17 -8.65 4.15
C ALA A 36 2.08 -8.49 5.23
N LEU A 37 1.09 -9.38 5.28
CA LEU A 37 0.03 -9.36 6.29
C LEU A 37 0.57 -9.63 7.70
N ALA A 38 1.54 -10.54 7.86
CA ALA A 38 2.18 -10.80 9.14
C ALA A 38 2.92 -9.55 9.64
N LEU A 39 3.68 -8.88 8.77
CA LEU A 39 4.38 -7.64 9.12
C LEU A 39 3.41 -6.51 9.43
N LEU A 40 2.34 -6.36 8.63
CA LEU A 40 1.32 -5.32 8.81
C LEU A 40 0.51 -5.51 10.10
N THR A 41 0.28 -6.77 10.51
CA THR A 41 -0.39 -7.07 11.79
C THR A 41 0.54 -6.96 13.00
N LEU A 42 1.85 -7.19 12.83
CA LEU A 42 2.86 -7.04 13.88
C LEU A 42 3.26 -5.59 14.12
N GLY A 43 3.38 -4.78 13.06
CA GLY A 43 3.83 -3.38 13.10
C GLY A 43 3.14 -2.49 14.15
N PRO A 44 1.79 -2.52 14.28
CA PRO A 44 1.06 -1.70 15.24
C PRO A 44 1.41 -1.98 16.72
N ARG A 45 2.05 -3.11 17.02
CA ARG A 45 2.50 -3.41 18.39
C ARG A 45 3.77 -2.64 18.78
N TYR A 46 4.53 -2.15 17.80
CA TYR A 46 5.82 -1.51 18.01
C TYR A 46 5.78 0.01 17.81
N LEU A 47 4.73 0.52 17.15
CA LEU A 47 4.59 1.94 16.81
C LEU A 47 3.33 2.53 17.47
N PRO A 48 3.39 3.76 18.00
CA PRO A 48 2.23 4.53 18.41
C PRO A 48 1.13 4.56 17.33
N ALA A 49 -0.13 4.46 17.75
CA ALA A 49 -1.28 4.42 16.84
C ALA A 49 -1.29 5.52 15.74
N PRO A 50 -0.89 6.79 16.01
CA PRO A 50 -0.81 7.81 14.97
C PRO A 50 0.22 7.50 13.88
N GLU A 51 1.34 6.87 14.21
CA GLU A 51 2.41 6.56 13.24
C GLU A 51 1.99 5.45 12.30
N VAL A 52 1.32 4.43 12.82
CA VAL A 52 0.76 3.34 12.04
C VAL A 52 -0.21 3.88 11.00
N ALA A 53 -1.11 4.79 11.41
CA ALA A 53 -2.08 5.38 10.50
C ALA A 53 -1.39 6.20 9.38
N MET A 54 -0.34 6.95 9.72
CA MET A 54 0.44 7.70 8.72
C MET A 54 1.17 6.77 7.75
N LEU A 55 1.73 5.66 8.22
CA LEU A 55 2.40 4.67 7.37
C LEU A 55 1.41 4.00 6.41
N THR A 56 0.22 3.64 6.88
CA THR A 56 -0.82 3.06 6.02
C THR A 56 -1.25 4.04 4.92
N LEU A 57 -1.38 5.34 5.22
CA LEU A 57 -1.66 6.37 4.22
C LEU A 57 -0.48 6.58 3.25
N LEU A 58 0.75 6.44 3.72
CA LEU A 58 1.92 6.59 2.87
C LEU A 58 2.05 5.41 1.90
N GLU A 59 1.81 4.19 2.36
CA GLU A 59 1.89 2.98 1.53
C GLU A 59 0.89 3.01 0.36
N THR A 60 -0.32 3.53 0.57
CA THR A 60 -1.32 3.65 -0.51
C THR A 60 -0.90 4.62 -1.62
N ILE A 61 -0.04 5.59 -1.32
CA ILE A 61 0.54 6.52 -2.31
C ILE A 61 1.76 5.91 -2.97
N ILE A 62 2.59 5.23 -2.17
CA ILE A 62 3.83 4.61 -2.62
C ILE A 62 3.55 3.47 -3.61
N GLY A 63 2.47 2.70 -3.44
CA GLY A 63 2.10 1.60 -4.32
C GLY A 63 2.02 1.99 -5.81
N PRO A 64 1.16 2.96 -6.20
CA PRO A 64 1.11 3.46 -7.58
C PRO A 64 2.44 4.00 -8.11
N ILE A 65 3.25 4.64 -7.25
CA ILE A 65 4.57 5.14 -7.65
C ILE A 65 5.51 3.99 -8.01
N TRP A 66 5.52 2.90 -7.22
CA TRP A 66 6.31 1.70 -7.54
C TRP A 66 5.89 1.06 -8.85
N VAL A 67 4.58 0.93 -9.09
CA VAL A 67 4.03 0.37 -10.33
C VAL A 67 4.44 1.23 -11.52
N TRP A 68 4.36 2.55 -11.40
CA TRP A 68 4.79 3.45 -12.46
C TRP A 68 6.28 3.28 -12.80
N ILE A 69 7.14 3.20 -11.79
CA ILE A 69 8.60 3.06 -12.00
C ILE A 69 8.96 1.70 -12.62
N VAL A 70 8.28 0.62 -12.22
CA VAL A 70 8.63 -0.76 -12.63
C VAL A 70 7.92 -1.18 -13.92
N ILE A 71 6.64 -0.85 -14.06
CA ILE A 71 5.77 -1.31 -15.15
C ILE A 71 5.57 -0.21 -16.20
N GLY A 72 5.86 1.05 -15.88
CA GLY A 72 5.74 2.17 -16.82
C GLY A 72 4.32 2.69 -17.00
N GLU A 73 3.35 2.24 -16.19
CA GLU A 73 1.98 2.76 -16.23
C GLU A 73 1.95 4.19 -15.69
N GLU A 74 1.83 5.16 -16.61
CA GLU A 74 1.81 6.57 -16.25
C GLU A 74 0.55 6.92 -15.44
N PRO A 75 0.69 7.36 -14.18
CA PRO A 75 -0.45 7.77 -13.38
C PRO A 75 -1.01 9.07 -13.95
N GLY A 76 -2.31 9.08 -14.26
CA GLY A 76 -2.97 10.27 -14.79
C GLY A 76 -2.86 11.48 -13.84
N ILE A 77 -3.01 12.68 -14.40
CA ILE A 77 -2.84 13.95 -13.66
C ILE A 77 -3.69 14.04 -12.37
N ARG A 78 -4.88 13.44 -12.38
CA ARG A 78 -5.78 13.39 -11.21
C ARG A 78 -5.22 12.54 -10.07
N THR A 79 -4.56 11.43 -10.40
CA THR A 79 -3.89 10.56 -9.44
C THR A 79 -2.70 11.27 -8.81
N LEU A 80 -1.92 12.00 -9.61
CA LEU A 80 -0.80 12.81 -9.12
C LEU A 80 -1.25 13.94 -8.21
N LEU A 81 -2.34 14.65 -8.56
CA LEU A 81 -2.92 15.69 -7.71
C LEU A 81 -3.47 15.14 -6.39
N GLY A 82 -4.16 14.00 -6.42
CA GLY A 82 -4.63 13.34 -5.21
C GLY A 82 -3.47 12.90 -4.31
N GLY A 83 -2.46 12.25 -4.90
CA GLY A 83 -1.26 11.81 -4.20
C GLY A 83 -0.49 12.96 -3.55
N SER A 84 -0.31 14.08 -4.27
CA SER A 84 0.43 15.24 -3.75
C SER A 84 -0.26 15.88 -2.53
N VAL A 85 -1.60 15.93 -2.51
CA VAL A 85 -2.37 16.42 -1.35
C VAL A 85 -2.13 15.55 -0.12
N VAL A 86 -2.19 14.21 -0.27
CA VAL A 86 -1.96 13.31 0.87
C VAL A 86 -0.51 13.38 1.35
N VAL A 87 0.47 13.41 0.45
CA VAL A 87 1.90 13.58 0.82
C VAL A 87 2.11 14.90 1.56
N ALA A 88 1.55 16.00 1.08
CA ALA A 88 1.66 17.29 1.74
C ALA A 88 1.06 17.26 3.15
N ALA A 89 -0.14 16.68 3.31
CA ALA A 89 -0.79 16.53 4.62
C ALA A 89 0.07 15.71 5.60
N LEU A 90 0.61 14.57 5.15
CA LEU A 90 1.52 13.73 5.94
C LEU A 90 2.80 14.48 6.32
N PHE A 91 3.37 15.25 5.40
CA PHE A 91 4.57 16.04 5.64
C PHE A 91 4.35 17.12 6.70
N PHE A 92 3.27 17.90 6.59
CA PHE A 92 2.94 18.93 7.59
C PHE A 92 2.62 18.32 8.95
N HIS A 93 1.90 17.19 8.98
CA HIS A 93 1.62 16.47 10.22
C HIS A 93 2.90 15.96 10.89
N ALA A 94 3.83 15.37 10.12
CA ALA A 94 5.12 14.91 10.63
C ALA A 94 5.96 16.08 11.17
N LEU A 95 6.00 17.20 10.45
CA LEU A 95 6.75 18.40 10.86
C LEU A 95 6.20 19.02 12.14
N TRP A 96 4.87 19.09 12.26
CA TRP A 96 4.19 19.59 13.47
C TRP A 96 4.53 18.71 14.68
N ARG A 97 4.46 17.39 14.52
CA ARG A 97 4.78 16.44 15.57
C ARG A 97 6.23 16.52 16.02
N PHE A 98 7.18 16.64 15.08
CA PHE A 98 8.59 16.85 15.41
C PHE A 98 8.85 18.12 16.24
N ARG A 99 8.08 19.19 16.00
CA ARG A 99 8.16 20.42 16.78
C ARG A 99 7.62 20.27 18.20
N GLN A 100 6.58 19.47 18.39
CA GLN A 100 6.01 19.22 19.72
C GLN A 100 6.91 18.34 20.59
N THR A 101 7.58 17.33 20.02
CA THR A 101 8.51 16.46 20.78
C THR A 101 9.73 17.22 21.33
N ARG A 102 10.11 18.34 20.69
CA ARG A 102 11.19 19.23 21.18
C ARG A 102 10.79 20.16 22.33
N GLN A 103 9.51 20.26 22.68
CA GLN A 103 9.04 21.15 23.76
C GLN A 103 8.84 20.44 25.11
N THR A 104 8.95 19.10 25.15
CA THR A 104 8.77 18.28 26.36
C THR A 104 10.08 17.71 26.92
N VAL A 105 11.24 18.18 26.44
CA VAL A 105 12.58 17.89 26.97
C VAL A 105 13.22 19.20 27.37
#